data_AF-A0A7X6V0G4-F1
#
_entry.id   AF-A0A7X6V0G4-F1
#
_cell.length_a   1.000
_cell.length_b   1.000
_cell.length_c   1.000
_cell.angle_alpha   90.00
_cell.angle_beta   90.00
_cell.angle_gamma   90.00
#
_symmetry.space_group_name_H-M   'P 1'
#
loop_
_entity.id
_entity.type
_entity.pdbx_description
1 polymer ?
#
loop_
_entity_poly.entity_id
_entity_poly.type
_entity_poly.pdbx_seq_one_letter_code
_entity_poly.pdbx_strand_id
1 'polypeptide(L)'
;MGLENYLCIGSTLTFFPLETTVVWGAGLINNEPGWDLISKPRKILAVRGPLTRQWLLDRGIECPAVYGDPALLLPRFYTPAPRSRARIGVIPNYADHERNAPALKRIAAWSEARKIAVNGYGDWRDVIDDITSCDMIVSSSLHGLIVAEAYQIPAIWVEFEPPSPGWWRFKFDDFYASIGKEGMEPFCVTSLTSPEEIWARRSLWTPARINLEPLLATCPFQLLSFA
;
A
#
# COMPACT_ATOMS: atom_id res chain seq x y z
N MET A 1 23.02 20.56 -16.56
CA MET A 1 22.67 19.85 -15.30
C MET A 1 21.35 19.17 -15.56
N GLY A 2 21.27 17.85 -15.41
CA GLY A 2 20.00 17.12 -15.57
C GLY A 2 19.01 17.54 -14.47
N LEU A 3 17.71 17.54 -14.78
CA LEU A 3 16.67 17.79 -13.79
C LEU A 3 16.67 16.65 -12.76
N GLU A 4 16.69 17.01 -11.47
CA GLU A 4 16.48 16.07 -10.38
C GLU A 4 15.00 15.67 -10.34
N ASN A 5 14.72 14.37 -10.22
CA ASN A 5 13.37 13.83 -10.09
C ASN A 5 13.24 13.01 -8.81
N TYR A 6 12.01 12.83 -8.35
CA TYR A 6 11.71 12.16 -7.08
C TYR A 6 10.87 10.92 -7.30
N LEU A 7 11.24 9.82 -6.66
CA LEU A 7 10.45 8.59 -6.62
C LEU A 7 9.97 8.36 -5.19
N CYS A 8 8.71 8.71 -4.93
CA CYS A 8 8.21 8.85 -3.57
C CYS A 8 7.35 7.67 -3.09
N ILE A 9 6.50 7.13 -3.96
CA ILE A 9 5.43 6.23 -3.53
C ILE A 9 5.28 5.04 -4.48
N GLY A 10 4.82 3.92 -3.94
CA GLY A 10 4.52 2.72 -4.70
C GLY A 10 5.69 1.78 -4.91
N SER A 11 5.42 0.73 -5.69
CA SER A 11 6.35 -0.39 -5.93
C SER A 11 7.07 -0.23 -7.27
N THR A 12 7.87 0.82 -7.41
CA THR A 12 8.32 1.36 -8.72
C THR A 12 9.83 1.44 -8.89
N LEU A 13 10.62 1.00 -7.91
CA LEU A 13 12.08 1.15 -7.93
C LEU A 13 12.77 0.56 -9.17
N THR A 14 12.19 -0.48 -9.77
CA THR A 14 12.80 -1.18 -10.91
C THR A 14 12.23 -0.73 -12.26
N PHE A 15 11.32 0.24 -12.29
CA PHE A 15 10.54 0.57 -13.50
C PHE A 15 11.19 1.64 -14.37
N PHE A 16 12.10 2.44 -13.79
CA PHE A 16 12.66 3.63 -14.43
C PHE A 16 14.17 3.72 -14.19
N PRO A 17 14.93 4.38 -15.09
CA PRO A 17 16.28 4.84 -14.78
C PRO A 17 16.27 5.79 -13.57
N LEU A 18 17.24 5.63 -12.68
CA LEU A 18 17.34 6.34 -11.39
C LEU A 18 18.57 7.24 -11.25
N GLU A 19 19.40 7.44 -12.28
CA GLU A 19 20.68 8.18 -12.18
C GLU A 19 20.52 9.62 -11.68
N THR A 20 19.36 10.24 -11.92
CA THR A 20 19.00 11.58 -11.44
C THR A 20 17.97 11.56 -10.32
N THR A 21 17.55 10.37 -9.89
CA THR A 21 16.38 10.16 -9.03
C THR A 21 16.76 10.13 -7.56
N VAL A 22 16.05 10.92 -6.75
CA VAL A 22 16.05 10.85 -5.30
C VAL A 22 14.85 10.00 -4.84
N VAL A 23 15.12 8.93 -4.12
CA VAL A 23 14.08 8.01 -3.61
C VAL A 23 13.66 8.42 -2.21
N TRP A 24 12.36 8.54 -1.96
CA TRP A 24 11.78 8.85 -0.65
C TRP A 24 10.50 8.05 -0.41
N GLY A 25 10.64 6.80 0.04
CA GLY A 25 9.52 5.95 0.48
C GLY A 25 9.00 4.94 -0.54
N ALA A 26 9.50 4.98 -1.79
CA ALA A 26 9.21 3.93 -2.77
C ALA A 26 9.83 2.58 -2.37
N GLY A 27 9.26 1.50 -2.89
CA GLY A 27 9.69 0.12 -2.63
C GLY A 27 9.83 -0.72 -3.89
N LEU A 28 10.35 -1.94 -3.73
CA LEU A 28 10.34 -2.94 -4.79
C LEU A 28 8.95 -3.56 -4.93
N ILE A 29 8.62 -4.04 -6.13
CA ILE A 29 7.42 -4.86 -6.36
C ILE A 29 7.68 -6.32 -5.98
N ASN A 30 8.86 -6.83 -6.31
CA ASN A 30 9.36 -8.16 -5.97
C ASN A 30 10.90 -8.17 -6.01
N ASN A 31 11.50 -9.29 -5.63
CA ASN A 31 12.94 -9.51 -5.56
C ASN A 31 13.42 -10.69 -6.44
N GLU A 32 12.59 -11.14 -7.38
CA GLU A 32 12.90 -12.27 -8.26
C GLU A 32 13.95 -11.86 -9.33
N PRO A 33 14.72 -12.83 -9.86
CA PRO A 33 15.62 -12.57 -10.99
C PRO A 33 14.88 -11.90 -12.16
N GLY A 34 15.53 -10.91 -12.79
CA GLY A 34 14.94 -10.13 -13.89
C GLY A 34 14.21 -8.85 -13.46
N TRP A 35 14.07 -8.60 -12.15
CA TRP A 35 13.57 -7.34 -11.58
C TRP A 35 14.71 -6.53 -10.94
N ASP A 36 15.80 -6.35 -11.68
CA ASP A 36 16.92 -5.53 -11.22
C ASP A 36 16.68 -4.04 -11.49
N LEU A 37 17.47 -3.18 -10.83
CA LEU A 37 17.45 -1.75 -11.13
C LEU A 37 17.99 -1.51 -12.53
N ILE A 38 17.32 -0.64 -13.29
CA ILE A 38 17.81 -0.16 -14.59
C ILE A 38 19.12 0.61 -14.38
N SER A 39 19.21 1.39 -13.30
CA SER A 39 20.41 2.11 -12.90
C SER A 39 20.39 2.46 -11.41
N LYS A 40 21.56 2.81 -10.85
CA LYS A 40 21.65 3.17 -9.43
C LYS A 40 20.97 4.52 -9.16
N PRO A 41 20.19 4.64 -8.07
CA PRO A 41 19.62 5.91 -7.69
C PRO A 41 20.68 6.94 -7.34
N ARG A 42 20.42 8.21 -7.67
CA ARG A 42 21.28 9.33 -7.24
C ARG A 42 21.42 9.38 -5.72
N LYS A 43 20.31 9.22 -5.01
CA LYS A 43 20.24 9.24 -3.55
C LYS A 43 19.02 8.48 -3.05
N ILE A 44 19.15 7.84 -1.89
CA ILE A 44 18.02 7.24 -1.16
C ILE A 44 17.88 7.94 0.18
N LEU A 45 16.71 8.55 0.43
CA LEU A 45 16.36 9.22 1.67
C LEU A 45 15.56 8.30 2.59
N ALA A 46 14.67 7.51 2.01
CA ALA A 46 13.86 6.50 2.68
C ALA A 46 13.40 5.47 1.64
N VAL A 47 13.05 4.27 2.09
CA VAL A 47 12.37 3.24 1.28
C VAL A 47 11.13 2.76 2.02
N ARG A 48 10.20 2.09 1.33
CA ARG A 48 8.95 1.63 1.95
C ARG A 48 9.19 0.78 3.20
N GLY A 49 10.12 -0.18 3.12
CA GLY A 49 10.36 -1.12 4.22
C GLY A 49 11.75 -1.76 4.23
N PRO A 50 12.01 -2.58 5.27
CA PRO A 50 13.32 -3.15 5.53
C PRO A 50 13.75 -4.20 4.51
N LEU A 51 12.82 -4.89 3.84
CA LEU A 51 13.16 -5.90 2.84
C LEU A 51 13.71 -5.23 1.57
N THR A 52 13.09 -4.13 1.15
CA THR A 52 13.62 -3.29 0.07
C THR A 52 15.01 -2.77 0.42
N ARG A 53 15.21 -2.28 1.65
CA ARG A 53 16.53 -1.81 2.11
C ARG A 53 17.57 -2.93 2.04
N GLN A 54 17.26 -4.10 2.57
CA GLN A 54 18.20 -5.22 2.58
C GLN A 54 18.62 -5.59 1.15
N TRP A 55 17.65 -5.69 0.23
CA TRP A 55 17.90 -5.98 -1.18
C TRP A 55 18.86 -4.98 -1.85
N LEU A 56 18.75 -3.68 -1.50
CA LEU A 56 19.64 -2.63 -1.99
C LEU A 56 21.05 -2.75 -1.41
N LEU A 57 21.16 -3.02 -0.11
CA LEU A 57 22.46 -3.19 0.57
C LEU A 57 23.22 -4.41 0.03
N ASP A 58 22.53 -5.51 -0.25
CA ASP A 58 23.12 -6.72 -0.84
C ASP A 58 23.73 -6.46 -2.23
N ARG A 59 23.33 -5.36 -2.89
CA ARG A 59 23.84 -4.89 -4.18
C ARG A 59 24.84 -3.74 -4.07
N GLY A 60 25.30 -3.44 -2.85
CA GLY A 60 26.26 -2.37 -2.58
C GLY A 60 25.68 -0.97 -2.86
N ILE A 61 24.38 -0.80 -2.68
CA ILE A 61 23.70 0.50 -2.79
C ILE A 61 23.42 1.02 -1.38
N GLU A 62 23.91 2.22 -1.08
CA GLU A 62 23.68 2.85 0.22
C GLU A 62 22.20 3.15 0.43
N CYS A 63 21.66 2.69 1.56
CA CYS A 63 20.26 2.88 1.92
C CYS A 63 20.10 3.10 3.43
N PRO A 64 19.66 4.29 3.88
CA PRO A 64 19.48 4.57 5.30
C PRO A 64 18.35 3.71 5.88
N ALA A 65 18.41 3.44 7.19
CA ALA A 65 17.35 2.74 7.91
C ALA A 65 16.17 3.68 8.22
N VAL A 66 15.61 4.29 7.18
CA VAL A 66 14.43 5.16 7.24
C VAL A 66 13.34 4.54 6.39
N TYR A 67 12.20 4.23 7.04
CA TYR A 67 11.14 3.42 6.46
C TYR A 67 9.81 4.14 6.43
N GLY A 68 8.96 3.71 5.51
CA GLY A 68 7.55 4.07 5.43
C GLY A 68 7.16 4.55 4.04
N ASP A 69 5.94 4.19 3.64
CA ASP A 69 5.29 4.78 2.47
C ASP A 69 4.78 6.19 2.83
N PRO A 70 4.99 7.23 1.99
CA PRO A 70 4.52 8.58 2.29
C PRO A 70 3.00 8.68 2.47
N ALA A 71 2.20 7.75 1.94
CA ALA A 71 0.76 7.72 2.20
C ALA A 71 0.41 7.47 3.68
N LEU A 72 1.33 6.94 4.48
CA LEU A 72 1.16 6.87 5.95
C LEU A 72 1.10 8.25 6.61
N LEU A 73 1.61 9.29 5.95
CA LEU A 73 1.57 10.67 6.45
C LEU A 73 0.26 11.39 6.14
N LEU A 74 -0.64 10.81 5.32
CA LEU A 74 -1.90 11.44 4.88
C LEU A 74 -2.74 12.02 6.03
N PRO A 75 -2.89 11.38 7.20
CA PRO A 75 -3.66 11.94 8.32
C PRO A 75 -3.11 13.28 8.85
N ARG A 76 -1.86 13.65 8.54
CA ARG A 76 -1.29 14.97 8.87
C ARG A 76 -1.71 16.07 7.89
N PHE A 77 -2.25 15.69 6.73
CA PHE A 77 -2.51 16.59 5.61
C PHE A 77 -3.96 16.62 5.17
N TYR A 78 -4.77 15.63 5.58
CA TYR A 78 -6.16 15.55 5.18
C TYR A 78 -7.05 14.99 6.29
N THR A 79 -8.10 15.75 6.60
CA THR A 79 -9.21 15.28 7.43
C THR A 79 -10.33 14.81 6.49
N PRO A 80 -10.77 13.55 6.58
CA PRO A 80 -11.78 13.00 5.68
C PRO A 80 -13.12 13.74 5.79
N ALA A 81 -13.78 13.92 4.66
CA ALA A 81 -15.13 14.46 4.62
C ALA A 81 -16.18 13.38 4.96
N PRO A 82 -17.32 13.76 5.55
CA PRO A 82 -18.40 12.82 5.84
C PRO A 82 -18.94 12.13 4.57
N ARG A 83 -19.11 10.81 4.61
CA ARG A 83 -19.78 9.98 3.59
C ARG A 83 -20.80 9.04 4.23
N SER A 84 -21.67 8.45 3.42
CA SER A 84 -22.53 7.35 3.88
C SER A 84 -21.65 6.20 4.38
N ARG A 85 -22.01 5.57 5.49
CA ARG A 85 -21.22 4.47 6.05
C ARG A 85 -21.50 3.16 5.31
N ALA A 86 -20.47 2.32 5.20
CA ALA A 86 -20.58 0.94 4.77
C ALA A 86 -19.90 0.03 5.79
N ARG A 87 -20.40 -1.21 5.93
CA ARG A 87 -19.77 -2.16 6.86
C ARG A 87 -18.40 -2.61 6.33
N ILE A 88 -18.32 -2.92 5.03
CA ILE A 88 -17.12 -3.45 4.39
C ILE A 88 -16.77 -2.61 3.16
N GLY A 89 -15.58 -2.03 3.13
CA GLY A 89 -14.99 -1.46 1.91
C GLY A 89 -14.14 -2.50 1.19
N VAL A 90 -14.31 -2.65 -0.12
CA VAL A 90 -13.61 -3.66 -0.93
C VAL A 90 -12.78 -2.95 -1.99
N ILE A 91 -11.46 -3.10 -1.89
CA ILE A 91 -10.50 -2.44 -2.77
C ILE A 91 -9.68 -3.51 -3.51
N PRO A 92 -10.12 -3.95 -4.70
CA PRO A 92 -9.35 -4.84 -5.53
C PRO A 92 -8.12 -4.15 -6.13
N ASN A 93 -7.08 -4.91 -6.45
CA ASN A 93 -6.01 -4.45 -7.31
C ASN A 93 -6.55 -4.30 -8.74
N TYR A 94 -5.98 -3.38 -9.51
CA TYR A 94 -6.34 -3.22 -10.93
C TYR A 94 -6.20 -4.54 -11.71
N ALA A 95 -5.16 -5.33 -11.43
CA ALA A 95 -4.92 -6.63 -12.09
C ALA A 95 -6.01 -7.67 -11.78
N ASP A 96 -6.77 -7.52 -10.70
CA ASP A 96 -7.79 -8.49 -10.30
C ASP A 96 -9.07 -8.37 -11.14
N HIS A 97 -9.32 -7.21 -11.76
CA HIS A 97 -10.56 -6.96 -12.50
C HIS A 97 -10.77 -7.92 -13.67
N GLU A 98 -9.69 -8.29 -14.36
CA GLU A 98 -9.74 -9.22 -15.48
C GLU A 98 -9.68 -10.67 -14.98
N ARG A 99 -8.82 -10.96 -14.01
CA ARG A 99 -8.48 -12.33 -13.58
C ARG A 99 -9.49 -12.94 -12.60
N ASN A 100 -10.09 -12.14 -11.75
CA ASN A 100 -10.85 -12.59 -10.58
C ASN A 100 -12.32 -12.16 -10.63
N ALA A 101 -12.84 -11.91 -11.84
CA ALA A 101 -14.19 -11.42 -12.05
C ALA A 101 -15.29 -12.20 -11.29
N PRO A 102 -15.27 -13.54 -11.17
CA PRO A 102 -16.29 -14.27 -10.40
C PRO A 102 -16.30 -13.93 -8.90
N ALA A 103 -15.14 -13.94 -8.24
CA ALA A 103 -15.02 -13.59 -6.82
C ALA A 103 -15.43 -12.12 -6.59
N LEU A 104 -14.94 -11.20 -7.43
CA LEU A 104 -15.28 -9.78 -7.34
C LEU A 104 -16.77 -9.51 -7.56
N LYS A 105 -17.41 -10.19 -8.52
CA LYS A 105 -18.87 -10.08 -8.75
C LYS A 105 -19.66 -10.56 -7.54
N ARG A 106 -19.23 -11.64 -6.88
CA ARG A 106 -19.88 -12.17 -5.69
C ARG A 106 -19.83 -11.19 -4.52
N ILE A 107 -18.65 -10.60 -4.29
CA ILE A 107 -18.45 -9.60 -3.24
C ILE A 107 -19.24 -8.32 -3.51
N ALA A 108 -19.26 -7.88 -4.77
CA ALA A 108 -20.06 -6.72 -5.17
C ALA A 108 -21.57 -6.92 -4.98
N ALA A 109 -22.03 -8.16 -4.82
CA ALA A 109 -23.43 -8.49 -4.52
C ALA A 109 -23.75 -8.48 -3.01
N TRP A 110 -22.77 -8.25 -2.13
CA TRP A 110 -23.03 -8.10 -0.70
C TRP A 110 -23.65 -6.73 -0.43
N SER A 111 -24.87 -6.71 0.12
CA SER A 111 -25.60 -5.47 0.42
C SER A 111 -24.88 -4.53 1.39
N GLU A 112 -23.95 -5.06 2.17
CA GLU A 112 -23.18 -4.34 3.19
C GLU A 112 -21.78 -3.92 2.71
N ALA A 113 -21.43 -4.25 1.46
CA ALA A 113 -20.13 -3.95 0.87
C ALA A 113 -20.18 -2.75 -0.08
N ARG A 114 -19.15 -1.91 -0.02
CA ARG A 114 -18.87 -0.88 -1.02
C ARG A 114 -17.61 -1.26 -1.78
N LYS A 115 -17.70 -1.33 -3.11
CA LYS A 115 -16.50 -1.37 -3.95
C LYS A 115 -15.89 0.04 -4.02
N ILE A 116 -14.61 0.16 -3.73
CA ILE A 116 -13.85 1.41 -3.78
C ILE A 116 -12.77 1.27 -4.85
N ALA A 117 -12.76 2.19 -5.82
CA ALA A 117 -11.76 2.21 -6.88
C ALA A 117 -10.57 3.09 -6.46
N VAL A 118 -9.36 2.54 -6.56
CA VAL A 118 -8.09 3.27 -6.33
C VAL A 118 -7.43 3.71 -7.63
N ASN A 119 -8.21 3.79 -8.71
CA ASN A 119 -7.81 4.30 -10.01
C ASN A 119 -9.00 5.02 -10.67
N GLY A 120 -8.71 5.86 -11.66
CA GLY A 120 -9.76 6.58 -12.41
C GLY A 120 -10.64 7.51 -11.57
N TYR A 121 -10.21 7.84 -10.34
CA TYR A 121 -10.87 8.83 -9.50
C TYR A 121 -10.58 10.25 -10.00
N GLY A 122 -11.52 11.16 -9.80
CA GLY A 122 -11.33 12.58 -10.12
C GLY A 122 -10.46 13.28 -9.07
N ASP A 123 -10.70 12.97 -7.80
CA ASP A 123 -9.96 13.51 -6.67
C ASP A 123 -9.46 12.37 -5.77
N TRP A 124 -8.19 12.41 -5.37
CA TRP A 124 -7.62 11.40 -4.47
C TRP A 124 -8.28 11.42 -3.09
N ARG A 125 -8.83 12.57 -2.68
CA ARG A 125 -9.56 12.74 -1.42
C ARG A 125 -10.79 11.86 -1.34
N ASP A 126 -11.48 11.66 -2.46
CA ASP A 126 -12.67 10.79 -2.54
C ASP A 126 -12.35 9.35 -2.10
N VAL A 127 -11.17 8.84 -2.49
CA VAL A 127 -10.73 7.48 -2.12
C VAL A 127 -10.55 7.37 -0.61
N ILE A 128 -10.00 8.40 0.04
CA ILE A 128 -9.79 8.42 1.48
C ILE A 128 -11.12 8.55 2.22
N ASP A 129 -11.99 9.43 1.75
CA ASP A 129 -13.34 9.58 2.29
C ASP A 129 -14.11 8.26 2.25
N ASP A 130 -14.04 7.54 1.13
CA ASP A 130 -14.68 6.25 0.99
C ASP A 130 -14.07 5.20 1.93
N ILE A 131 -12.73 5.14 2.04
CA ILE A 131 -12.04 4.23 2.95
C ILE A 131 -12.44 4.48 4.41
N THR A 132 -12.41 5.74 4.83
CA THR A 132 -12.68 6.13 6.23
C THR A 132 -14.16 6.08 6.60
N SER A 133 -15.05 5.98 5.60
CA SER A 133 -16.48 5.74 5.80
C SER A 133 -16.83 4.26 6.05
N CYS A 134 -15.86 3.36 5.98
CA CYS A 134 -16.05 1.92 6.16
C CYS A 134 -15.65 1.44 7.57
N ASP A 135 -16.35 0.43 8.12
CA ASP A 135 -15.99 -0.14 9.43
C ASP A 135 -14.79 -1.11 9.37
N MET A 136 -14.49 -1.60 8.18
CA MET A 136 -13.33 -2.42 7.81
C MET A 136 -13.06 -2.34 6.31
N ILE A 137 -11.80 -2.46 5.91
CA ILE A 137 -11.34 -2.60 4.53
C ILE A 137 -10.89 -4.04 4.25
N VAL A 138 -11.24 -4.53 3.06
CA VAL A 138 -10.76 -5.78 2.47
C VAL A 138 -10.04 -5.39 1.19
N SER A 139 -8.74 -5.68 1.09
CA SER A 139 -7.97 -5.21 -0.05
C SER A 139 -6.88 -6.17 -0.51
N SER A 140 -6.80 -6.32 -1.83
CA SER A 140 -5.66 -6.88 -2.57
C SER A 140 -4.79 -5.77 -3.20
N SER A 141 -5.13 -4.50 -2.95
CA SER A 141 -4.34 -3.34 -3.34
C SER A 141 -3.48 -2.86 -2.17
N LEU A 142 -2.16 -2.77 -2.38
CA LEU A 142 -1.24 -2.32 -1.34
C LEU A 142 -1.59 -0.92 -0.81
N HIS A 143 -1.89 0.05 -1.69
CA HIS A 143 -2.25 1.39 -1.21
C HIS A 143 -3.62 1.44 -0.53
N GLY A 144 -4.53 0.52 -0.85
CA GLY A 144 -5.77 0.37 -0.08
C GLY A 144 -5.48 0.00 1.39
N LEU A 145 -4.52 -0.92 1.59
CA LEU A 145 -4.05 -1.31 2.93
C LEU A 145 -3.29 -0.18 3.62
N ILE A 146 -2.36 0.48 2.92
CA ILE A 146 -1.56 1.60 3.48
C ILE A 146 -2.46 2.73 3.98
N VAL A 147 -3.42 3.16 3.16
CA VAL A 147 -4.33 4.26 3.52
C VAL A 147 -5.24 3.83 4.68
N ALA A 148 -5.76 2.60 4.68
CA ALA A 148 -6.56 2.10 5.79
C ALA A 148 -5.77 2.07 7.11
N GLU A 149 -4.52 1.58 7.10
CA GLU A 149 -3.62 1.59 8.26
C GLU A 149 -3.32 3.03 8.72
N ALA A 150 -3.06 3.97 7.78
CA ALA A 150 -2.80 5.37 8.11
C ALA A 150 -3.95 6.00 8.90
N TYR A 151 -5.20 5.76 8.46
CA TYR A 151 -6.40 6.29 9.11
C TYR A 151 -6.97 5.39 10.21
N GLN A 152 -6.25 4.34 10.62
CA GLN A 152 -6.65 3.43 11.70
C GLN A 152 -7.98 2.71 11.43
N ILE A 153 -8.25 2.41 10.15
CA ILE A 153 -9.39 1.60 9.73
C ILE A 153 -8.92 0.14 9.65
N PRO A 154 -9.59 -0.81 10.33
CA PRO A 154 -9.21 -2.22 10.26
C PRO A 154 -9.11 -2.71 8.82
N ALA A 155 -8.00 -3.34 8.45
CA ALA A 155 -7.72 -3.74 7.07
C ALA A 155 -7.30 -5.21 7.01
N ILE A 156 -7.92 -5.95 6.10
CA ILE A 156 -7.58 -7.35 5.83
C ILE A 156 -6.95 -7.44 4.45
N TRP A 157 -5.71 -7.92 4.41
CA TRP A 157 -5.05 -8.29 3.17
C TRP A 157 -5.70 -9.53 2.59
N VAL A 158 -6.12 -9.46 1.33
CA VAL A 158 -6.70 -10.58 0.61
C VAL A 158 -6.02 -10.84 -0.73
N GLU A 159 -6.17 -12.08 -1.19
CA GLU A 159 -6.02 -12.49 -2.58
C GLU A 159 -7.37 -13.04 -3.05
N PHE A 160 -7.67 -12.95 -4.35
CA PHE A 160 -8.88 -13.54 -4.92
C PHE A 160 -8.55 -14.80 -5.69
N GLU A 161 -9.45 -15.78 -5.73
CA GLU A 161 -9.26 -16.98 -6.54
C GLU A 161 -9.42 -16.69 -8.05
N PRO A 162 -8.49 -17.12 -8.93
CA PRO A 162 -7.19 -17.74 -8.62
C PRO A 162 -6.15 -16.74 -8.06
N PRO A 163 -5.35 -17.12 -7.04
CA PRO A 163 -4.48 -16.20 -6.30
C PRO A 163 -3.34 -15.64 -7.16
N SER A 164 -2.86 -14.45 -6.80
CA SER A 164 -1.69 -13.81 -7.41
C SER A 164 -0.44 -14.68 -7.33
N PRO A 165 0.49 -14.59 -8.30
CA PRO A 165 1.78 -15.27 -8.19
C PRO A 165 2.50 -14.88 -6.88
N GLY A 166 3.19 -15.83 -6.23
CA GLY A 166 3.79 -15.61 -4.92
C GLY A 166 4.77 -14.43 -4.86
N TRP A 167 5.50 -14.15 -5.94
CA TRP A 167 6.41 -13.00 -6.03
C TRP A 167 5.69 -11.64 -5.86
N TRP A 168 4.36 -11.57 -6.09
CA TRP A 168 3.55 -10.38 -5.86
C TRP A 168 3.43 -9.99 -4.39
N ARG A 169 3.74 -10.92 -3.47
CA ARG A 169 3.62 -10.74 -2.02
C ARG A 169 4.72 -9.87 -1.41
N PHE A 170 5.91 -9.85 -2.01
CA PHE A 170 7.07 -9.11 -1.50
C PHE A 170 6.74 -7.68 -1.07
N LYS A 171 5.99 -6.94 -1.90
CA LYS A 171 5.65 -5.54 -1.59
C LYS A 171 4.75 -5.38 -0.36
N PHE A 172 3.90 -6.38 -0.09
CA PHE A 172 3.05 -6.43 1.09
C PHE A 172 3.87 -6.80 2.30
N ASP A 173 4.74 -7.81 2.18
CA ASP A 173 5.63 -8.25 3.27
C ASP A 173 6.56 -7.11 3.70
N ASP A 174 7.12 -6.39 2.73
CA ASP A 174 7.99 -5.24 2.96
C ASP A 174 7.24 -4.08 3.64
N PHE A 175 5.99 -3.81 3.23
CA PHE A 175 5.14 -2.84 3.90
C PHE A 175 4.81 -3.27 5.33
N TYR A 176 4.33 -4.49 5.52
CA TYR A 176 3.93 -4.99 6.84
C TYR A 176 5.12 -5.05 7.81
N ALA A 177 6.31 -5.41 7.34
CA ALA A 177 7.54 -5.33 8.12
C ALA A 177 7.91 -3.88 8.51
N SER A 178 7.60 -2.89 7.66
CA SER A 178 7.83 -1.48 8.01
C SER A 178 6.94 -1.00 9.17
N ILE A 179 5.77 -1.60 9.34
CA ILE A 179 4.77 -1.20 10.35
C ILE A 179 4.66 -2.17 11.53
N GLY A 180 5.65 -3.05 11.73
CA GLY A 180 5.72 -3.98 12.87
C GLY A 180 4.64 -5.06 12.86
N LYS A 181 4.24 -5.52 11.67
CA LYS A 181 3.27 -6.59 11.45
C LYS A 181 3.88 -7.69 10.57
N GLU A 182 5.09 -8.14 10.88
CA GLU A 182 5.76 -9.20 10.11
C GLU A 182 4.96 -10.51 10.08
N GLY A 183 5.06 -11.27 8.99
CA GLY A 183 4.42 -12.58 8.87
C GLY A 183 2.91 -12.54 8.66
N MET A 184 2.36 -11.39 8.27
CA MET A 184 0.99 -11.31 7.78
C MET A 184 0.83 -12.16 6.51
N GLU A 185 -0.32 -12.80 6.36
CA GLU A 185 -0.65 -13.60 5.18
C GLU A 185 -2.00 -13.13 4.60
N PRO A 186 -2.18 -13.17 3.26
CA PRO A 186 -3.44 -12.82 2.66
C PRO A 186 -4.49 -13.89 2.96
N PHE A 187 -5.71 -13.45 3.19
CA PHE A 187 -6.86 -14.36 3.14
C PHE A 187 -7.30 -14.58 1.68
N CYS A 188 -7.42 -15.85 1.27
CA CYS A 188 -7.89 -16.19 -0.07
C CYS A 188 -9.43 -16.12 -0.12
N VAL A 189 -9.95 -15.18 -0.90
CA VAL A 189 -11.37 -14.98 -1.11
C VAL A 189 -11.84 -15.75 -2.33
N THR A 190 -12.82 -16.61 -2.13
CA THR A 190 -13.40 -17.47 -3.16
C THR A 190 -14.86 -17.09 -3.44
N SER A 191 -15.50 -17.79 -4.38
CA SER A 191 -16.93 -17.63 -4.62
C SER A 191 -17.81 -18.10 -3.45
N LEU A 192 -17.26 -18.89 -2.52
CA LEU A 192 -17.95 -19.45 -1.35
C LEU A 192 -17.81 -18.59 -0.10
N THR A 193 -16.85 -17.65 -0.08
CA THR A 193 -16.61 -16.77 1.06
C THR A 193 -17.86 -15.93 1.37
N SER A 194 -18.25 -15.87 2.64
CA SER A 194 -19.39 -15.05 3.10
C SER A 194 -18.94 -13.70 3.68
N PRO A 195 -19.83 -12.69 3.73
CA PRO A 195 -19.57 -11.43 4.43
C PRO A 195 -19.16 -11.63 5.90
N GLU A 196 -19.78 -12.59 6.60
CA GLU A 196 -19.57 -12.88 8.01
C GLU A 196 -18.20 -13.50 8.26
N GLU A 197 -17.76 -14.42 7.38
CA GLU A 197 -16.43 -15.01 7.44
C GLU A 197 -15.35 -13.93 7.30
N ILE A 198 -15.52 -13.03 6.33
CA ILE A 198 -14.65 -11.86 6.14
C ILE A 198 -14.68 -10.94 7.35
N TRP A 199 -15.88 -10.64 7.85
CA TRP A 199 -16.06 -9.74 8.98
C TRP A 199 -15.41 -10.26 10.26
N ALA A 200 -15.49 -11.56 10.52
CA ALA A 200 -14.89 -12.17 11.71
C ALA A 200 -13.37 -11.91 11.79
N ARG A 201 -12.70 -11.78 10.63
CA ARG A 201 -11.26 -11.48 10.56
C ARG A 201 -10.90 -10.07 11.06
N ARG A 202 -11.87 -9.16 11.17
CA ARG A 202 -11.67 -7.83 11.78
C ARG A 202 -11.02 -7.92 13.16
N SER A 203 -11.34 -8.97 13.92
CA SER A 203 -10.78 -9.21 15.26
C SER A 203 -9.28 -9.51 15.27
N LEU A 204 -8.70 -9.91 14.13
CA LEU A 204 -7.28 -10.19 13.98
C LEU A 204 -6.47 -8.91 13.70
N TRP A 205 -7.13 -7.82 13.32
CA TRP A 205 -6.44 -6.58 12.99
C TRP A 205 -5.96 -5.86 14.24
N THR A 206 -4.70 -5.43 14.21
CA THR A 206 -4.06 -4.58 15.22
C THR A 206 -3.49 -3.33 14.56
N PRO A 207 -3.46 -2.17 15.24
CA PRO A 207 -2.83 -0.96 14.70
C PRO A 207 -1.35 -1.13 14.33
N ALA A 208 -0.96 -0.51 13.23
CA ALA A 208 0.44 -0.31 12.83
C ALA A 208 1.31 0.27 13.96
N ARG A 209 2.58 -0.18 14.03
CA ARG A 209 3.62 0.31 14.95
C ARG A 209 4.81 0.82 14.16
N ILE A 210 4.82 2.12 13.85
CA ILE A 210 5.91 2.77 13.13
C ILE A 210 6.10 4.20 13.65
N ASN A 211 7.36 4.61 13.83
CA ASN A 211 7.71 6.00 14.05
C ASN A 211 7.90 6.68 12.70
N LEU A 212 6.99 7.59 12.33
CA LEU A 212 7.04 8.31 11.05
C LEU A 212 7.91 9.58 11.08
N GLU A 213 8.44 9.99 12.24
CA GLU A 213 9.29 11.18 12.33
C GLU A 213 10.57 11.09 11.46
N PRO A 214 11.29 9.95 11.39
CA PRO A 214 12.42 9.82 10.46
C PRO A 214 12.03 9.97 8.99
N LEU A 215 10.86 9.44 8.58
CA LEU A 215 10.36 9.59 7.21
C LEU A 215 10.03 11.06 6.90
N LEU A 216 9.42 11.75 7.86
CA LEU A 216 9.07 13.16 7.75
C LEU A 216 10.32 14.05 7.71
N ALA A 217 11.30 13.78 8.57
CA ALA A 217 12.54 14.54 8.68
C ALA A 217 13.42 14.44 7.42
N THR A 218 13.27 13.37 6.64
CA THR A 218 13.98 13.20 5.36
C THR A 218 13.12 13.57 4.15
N CYS A 219 11.92 14.12 4.34
CA CYS A 219 11.07 14.60 3.26
C CYS A 219 11.84 15.62 2.39
N PRO A 220 11.97 15.40 1.07
CA PRO A 220 12.70 16.33 0.20
C PRO A 220 11.89 17.59 -0.14
N PHE A 221 10.65 17.70 0.33
CA PHE A 221 9.74 18.79 0.02
C PHE A 221 9.52 19.70 1.23
N GLN A 222 9.31 20.99 0.95
CA GLN A 222 8.82 21.91 1.97
C GLN A 222 7.38 21.54 2.32
N LEU A 223 7.19 21.06 3.54
CA LEU A 223 5.87 20.78 4.08
C LEU A 223 5.27 22.09 4.54
N LEU A 224 4.18 22.52 3.90
CA LEU A 224 3.38 23.61 4.42
C LEU A 224 2.55 23.06 5.58
N SER A 225 2.45 23.82 6.67
CA SER A 225 1.49 23.52 7.72
C SER A 225 0.08 23.68 7.14
N PHE A 226 -0.69 22.61 7.10
CA PHE A 226 -2.09 22.66 6.66
C PHE A 226 -3.00 22.48 7.88
N ALA A 227 -3.97 23.37 8.00
CA ALA A 227 -4.98 23.39 9.05
C ALA A 227 -6.11 22.40 8.75
#